data_AF-A0AAN8IZJ0-F1
#
_entry.id   AF-A0AAN8IZJ0-F1
#
_cell.length_a   1.000
_cell.length_b   1.000
_cell.length_c   1.000
_cell.angle_alpha   90.00
_cell.angle_beta   90.00
_cell.angle_gamma   90.00
#
_symmetry.space_group_name_H-M   'P 1'
#
loop_
_entity.id
_entity.type
_entity.pdbx_description
1 polymer ?
#
loop_
_entity_poly.entity_id
_entity_poly.type
_entity_poly.pdbx_seq_one_letter_code
_entity_poly.pdbx_strand_id
1 'polypeptide(L)'
;MADKAASGEMEVEADDKKGDSPSNLEKFITQHYERQKDEGRFDETNEIDNERTENFFSRAIEESRRMNKEINKSKAKSEKLHNEFGTERMTSWRMEHAAEVLLPAEAEQVELSQNL
;
A
#
# COMPACT_ATOMS: atom_id res chain seq x y z
N MET A 1 45.39 0.60 34.90
CA MET A 1 44.93 -0.14 33.70
C MET A 1 43.68 -0.89 34.07
N ALA A 2 42.53 -0.42 33.60
CA ALA A 2 41.27 -1.16 33.59
C ALA A 2 40.40 -0.48 32.52
N ASP A 3 40.57 -0.92 31.28
CA ASP A 3 39.66 -0.62 30.19
C ASP A 3 38.33 -1.33 30.45
N LYS A 4 37.23 -0.57 30.43
CA LYS A 4 35.89 -1.12 30.36
C LYS A 4 35.10 -0.27 29.36
N ALA A 5 35.26 -0.61 28.08
CA ALA A 5 34.39 -0.13 27.02
C ALA A 5 33.02 -0.80 27.21
N ALA A 6 32.02 -0.02 27.60
CA ALA A 6 30.63 -0.44 27.60
C ALA A 6 30.05 -0.23 26.20
N SER A 7 29.83 -1.33 25.50
CA SER A 7 28.99 -1.43 24.31
C SER A 7 27.54 -1.09 24.67
N GLY A 8 27.08 0.09 24.26
CA GLY A 8 25.66 0.44 24.27
C GLY A 8 25.09 0.16 22.89
N GLU A 9 24.77 -1.10 22.62
CA GLU A 9 23.91 -1.48 21.50
C GLU A 9 22.52 -0.91 21.82
N MET A 10 22.15 0.15 21.11
CA MET A 10 20.81 0.74 21.17
C MET A 10 19.87 -0.19 20.41
N GLU A 11 19.37 -1.20 21.12
CA GLU A 11 18.26 -2.04 20.68
C GLU A 11 17.07 -1.12 20.38
N VAL A 12 16.77 -0.97 19.10
CA VAL A 12 15.55 -0.32 18.64
C VAL A 12 14.44 -1.35 18.86
N GLU A 13 13.80 -1.29 20.04
CA GLU A 13 12.56 -2.03 20.27
C GLU A 13 11.53 -1.56 19.24
N ALA A 14 11.24 -2.44 18.28
CA ALA A 14 10.06 -2.32 17.44
C ALA A 14 8.84 -2.57 18.34
N ASP A 15 8.20 -1.49 18.82
CA ASP A 15 6.89 -1.53 19.46
C ASP A 15 5.87 -1.99 18.39
N ASP A 16 5.69 -3.31 18.28
CA ASP A 16 4.71 -3.99 17.45
C ASP A 16 3.30 -3.86 18.07
N LYS A 17 2.87 -2.62 18.28
CA LYS A 17 1.46 -2.32 18.54
C LYS A 17 0.72 -2.28 17.22
N LYS A 18 0.00 -3.37 16.94
CA LYS A 18 -1.20 -3.39 16.09
C LYS A 18 -2.24 -2.39 16.63
N GLY A 19 -2.01 -1.11 16.42
CA GLY A 19 -2.90 -0.02 16.77
C GLY A 19 -3.17 0.81 15.51
N ASP A 20 -4.36 0.63 14.94
CA ASP A 20 -4.98 1.51 13.94
C ASP A 20 -4.00 2.01 12.87
N SER A 21 -3.55 1.13 11.97
CA SER A 21 -2.86 1.56 10.76
C SER A 21 -3.71 2.65 10.11
N PRO A 22 -3.23 3.91 10.04
CA PRO A 22 -4.05 5.00 9.56
C PRO A 22 -4.53 4.64 8.16
N SER A 23 -5.85 4.58 7.99
CA SER A 23 -6.51 4.22 6.73
C SER A 23 -6.14 5.13 5.55
N ASN A 24 -5.36 6.17 5.81
CA ASN A 24 -4.90 7.18 4.89
C ASN A 24 -3.48 7.64 5.28
N LEU A 25 -2.57 7.68 4.32
CA LEU A 25 -1.19 8.18 4.45
C LEU A 25 -1.12 9.61 5.01
N GLU A 26 -2.12 10.45 4.73
CA GLU A 26 -2.24 11.79 5.29
C GLU A 26 -2.40 11.74 6.81
N LYS A 27 -3.26 10.85 7.32
CA LYS A 27 -3.50 10.66 8.76
C LYS A 27 -2.23 10.17 9.46
N PHE A 28 -1.46 9.30 8.83
CA PHE A 28 -0.15 8.85 9.32
C PHE A 28 0.82 10.02 9.52
N ILE A 29 0.98 10.83 8.48
CA ILE A 29 1.93 11.94 8.46
C ILE A 29 1.53 13.00 9.49
N THR A 30 0.24 13.35 9.58
CA THR A 30 -0.27 14.29 10.58
C THR A 30 -0.05 13.77 12.01
N GLN A 31 -0.38 12.51 12.29
CA GLN A 31 -0.18 11.94 13.63
C GLN A 31 1.29 11.94 14.05
N HIS A 32 2.20 11.61 13.14
CA HIS A 32 3.63 11.62 13.42
C HIS A 32 4.16 13.04 13.62
N TYR A 33 3.68 14.00 12.82
CA TYR A 33 4.08 15.41 12.94
C TYR A 33 3.65 16.00 14.30
N GLU A 34 2.38 15.84 14.67
CA GLU A 34 1.85 16.31 15.96
C GLU A 34 2.61 15.66 17.12
N ARG A 35 2.86 14.35 17.06
CA ARG A 35 3.64 13.66 18.09
C ARG A 35 5.07 14.20 18.22
N GLN A 36 5.76 14.45 17.10
CA GLN A 36 7.13 14.99 17.15
C GLN A 36 7.16 16.42 17.72
N LYS A 37 6.10 17.20 17.46
CA LYS A 37 5.90 18.51 18.06
C LYS A 37 5.69 18.42 19.57
N ASP A 38 4.81 17.54 20.02
CA ASP A 38 4.53 17.32 21.44
C ASP A 38 5.73 16.76 22.23
N GLU A 39 6.59 15.98 21.56
CA GLU A 39 7.85 15.46 22.12
C GLU A 39 8.95 16.52 22.23
N GLY A 40 8.71 17.77 21.80
CA GLY A 40 9.70 18.84 21.86
C GLY A 40 10.85 18.66 20.86
N ARG A 41 10.69 17.83 19.82
CA ARG A 41 11.75 17.61 18.80
C ARG A 41 12.00 18.83 17.92
N PHE A 42 11.14 19.83 18.01
CA PHE A 42 11.27 21.11 17.31
C PHE A 42 11.74 22.25 18.25
N ASP A 43 11.96 21.97 19.54
CA ASP A 43 12.42 22.97 20.50
C ASP A 43 13.93 23.19 20.34
N GLU A 44 14.29 24.30 19.68
CA GLU A 44 15.55 25.06 19.72
C GLU A 44 16.86 24.27 19.91
N THR A 45 17.04 23.18 19.18
CA THR A 45 18.38 22.83 18.72
C THR A 45 18.61 23.56 17.40
N ASN A 46 19.70 24.32 17.28
CA ASN A 46 20.05 25.17 16.12
C ASN A 46 20.00 24.47 14.74
N GLU A 47 19.72 23.17 14.67
CA GLU A 47 19.63 22.36 13.45
C GLU A 47 18.21 22.25 12.87
N ILE A 48 17.14 22.44 13.66
CA ILE A 48 15.77 22.25 13.21
C ILE A 48 15.03 23.58 13.19
N ASP A 49 15.05 24.21 12.03
CA ASP A 49 14.28 25.40 11.73
C ASP A 49 12.77 25.06 11.59
N ASN A 50 11.92 25.76 12.35
CA ASN A 50 10.47 25.59 12.32
C ASN A 50 9.89 25.81 10.91
N GLU A 51 10.41 26.79 10.16
CA GLU A 51 9.97 27.06 8.79
C GLU A 51 10.29 25.87 7.87
N ARG A 52 11.48 25.30 8.02
CA ARG A 52 11.90 24.10 7.29
C ARG A 52 10.99 22.91 7.61
N THR A 53 10.66 22.70 8.88
CA THR A 53 9.79 21.63 9.35
C THR A 53 8.36 21.75 8.81
N GLU A 54 7.78 22.95 8.85
CA GLU A 54 6.45 23.22 8.29
C GLU A 54 6.42 23.00 6.77
N ASN A 55 7.48 23.41 6.07
CA ASN A 55 7.63 23.17 4.63
C ASN A 55 7.73 21.68 4.29
N PHE A 56 8.47 20.89 5.08
CA PHE A 56 8.53 19.43 4.90
C PHE A 56 7.17 18.77 5.15
N PHE A 57 6.49 19.17 6.22
CA PHE A 57 5.17 18.64 6.54
C PHE A 57 4.17 18.94 5.42
N SER A 58 4.12 20.18 4.94
CA SER A 58 3.23 20.59 3.85
C SER A 58 3.47 19.76 2.57
N ARG A 59 4.75 19.57 2.19
CA ARG A 59 5.11 18.72 1.05
C ARG A 59 4.70 17.27 1.26
N ALA A 60 4.91 16.72 2.47
CA ALA A 60 4.52 15.36 2.78
C ALA A 60 3.00 15.15 2.68
N ILE A 61 2.20 16.13 3.11
CA ILE A 61 0.75 16.11 2.96
C ILE A 61 0.34 16.17 1.48
N GLU A 62 0.90 17.09 0.70
CA GLU A 62 0.62 17.18 -0.74
C GLU A 62 0.95 15.89 -1.48
N GLU A 63 2.12 15.32 -1.19
CA GLU A 63 2.59 14.09 -1.80
C GLU A 63 1.73 12.90 -1.38
N SER A 64 1.29 12.84 -0.12
CA SER A 64 0.37 11.80 0.35
C SER A 64 -0.97 11.83 -0.39
N ARG A 65 -1.50 13.04 -0.65
CA ARG A 65 -2.73 13.23 -1.43
C ARG A 65 -2.53 12.80 -2.88
N ARG A 66 -1.36 13.10 -3.46
CA ARG A 66 -0.97 12.66 -4.80
C ARG A 66 -0.94 11.13 -4.89
N MET A 67 -0.30 10.46 -3.92
CA MET A 67 -0.23 9.00 -3.87
C MET A 67 -1.60 8.35 -3.72
N ASN A 68 -2.47 8.88 -2.84
CA ASN A 68 -3.84 8.39 -2.69
C ASN A 68 -4.63 8.47 -4.01
N LYS A 69 -4.47 9.55 -4.78
CA LYS A 69 -5.09 9.67 -6.11
C LYS A 69 -4.61 8.59 -7.07
N GLU A 70 -3.31 8.31 -7.10
CA GLU A 70 -2.77 7.24 -7.96
C GLU A 70 -3.19 5.84 -7.51
N ILE A 71 -3.32 5.59 -6.21
CA ILE A 71 -3.89 4.32 -5.69
C ILE A 71 -5.33 4.15 -6.17
N ASN A 72 -6.17 5.19 -6.03
CA ASN A 72 -7.57 5.13 -6.47
C ASN A 72 -7.67 4.91 -7.97
N LYS A 73 -6.82 5.58 -8.76
CA LYS A 73 -6.72 5.37 -10.20
C LYS A 73 -6.28 3.95 -10.56
N SER A 74 -5.33 3.39 -9.83
CA SER A 74 -4.89 2.00 -10.00
C SER A 74 -6.02 1.02 -9.71
N LYS A 75 -6.74 1.19 -8.58
CA LYS A 75 -7.91 0.39 -8.23
C LYS A 75 -8.99 0.45 -9.29
N ALA A 76 -9.35 1.64 -9.76
CA ALA A 76 -10.34 1.81 -10.82
C ALA A 76 -9.91 1.13 -12.14
N LYS A 77 -8.62 1.18 -12.50
CA LYS A 77 -8.09 0.45 -13.66
C LYS A 77 -8.18 -1.06 -13.47
N SER A 78 -7.83 -1.55 -12.29
CA SER A 78 -7.89 -2.98 -11.96
C SER A 78 -9.34 -3.48 -12.02
N GLU A 79 -10.28 -2.75 -11.42
CA GLU A 79 -11.72 -3.06 -11.48
C GLU A 79 -12.22 -3.04 -12.93
N LYS A 80 -11.82 -2.05 -13.72
CA LYS A 80 -12.16 -1.99 -15.14
C LYS A 80 -11.63 -3.20 -15.91
N LEU A 81 -10.36 -3.56 -15.74
CA LEU A 81 -9.78 -4.73 -16.39
C LEU A 81 -10.46 -6.03 -15.95
N HIS A 82 -10.79 -6.14 -14.67
CA HIS A 82 -11.54 -7.29 -14.15
C HIS A 82 -12.96 -7.35 -14.72
N ASN A 83 -13.61 -6.21 -14.96
CA ASN A 83 -14.92 -6.19 -15.60
C ASN A 83 -14.84 -6.49 -17.10
N GLU A 84 -13.80 -6.00 -17.80
CA GLU A 84 -13.64 -6.19 -19.25
C GLU A 84 -13.11 -7.58 -19.61
N PHE A 85 -12.22 -8.12 -18.79
CA PHE A 85 -11.45 -9.34 -19.09
C PHE A 85 -11.47 -10.37 -17.95
N GLY A 86 -12.31 -10.16 -16.93
CA GLY A 86 -12.42 -11.10 -15.83
C GLY A 86 -13.08 -12.41 -16.24
N THR A 87 -13.55 -13.13 -15.22
CA THR A 87 -14.01 -14.53 -15.34
C THR A 87 -14.97 -14.73 -16.51
N GLU A 88 -15.96 -13.86 -16.70
CA GLU A 88 -16.94 -14.00 -17.78
C GLU A 88 -16.32 -13.96 -19.17
N ARG A 89 -15.48 -12.96 -19.48
CA ARG A 89 -14.82 -12.81 -20.79
C ARG A 89 -13.87 -13.98 -21.07
N MET A 90 -13.13 -14.41 -20.05
CA MET A 90 -12.22 -15.56 -20.16
C MET A 90 -12.99 -16.87 -20.32
N THR A 91 -14.11 -17.04 -19.63
CA THR A 91 -15.01 -18.19 -19.80
C THR A 91 -15.60 -18.21 -21.21
N SER A 92 -16.15 -17.09 -21.70
CA SER A 92 -16.67 -17.00 -23.07
C SER A 92 -15.60 -17.33 -24.11
N TRP A 93 -14.40 -16.76 -23.99
CA TRP A 93 -13.30 -17.06 -24.92
C TRP A 93 -12.89 -18.54 -24.88
N ARG A 94 -12.81 -19.15 -23.68
CA ARG A 94 -12.52 -20.59 -23.55
C ARG A 94 -13.60 -21.45 -24.18
N MET A 95 -14.87 -21.06 -24.05
CA MET A 95 -16.02 -21.75 -24.65
C MET A 95 -16.01 -21.65 -26.17
N GLU A 96 -15.80 -20.45 -26.71
CA GLU A 96 -15.67 -20.21 -28.16
C GLU A 96 -14.51 -21.04 -28.75
N HIS A 97 -13.34 -21.00 -28.11
CA HIS A 97 -12.18 -21.74 -28.57
C HIS A 97 -12.36 -23.27 -28.45
N ALA A 98 -12.98 -23.75 -27.38
CA ALA A 98 -13.32 -25.17 -27.22
C ALA A 98 -14.23 -25.66 -28.34
N ALA A 99 -15.22 -24.87 -28.75
CA ALA A 99 -16.13 -25.21 -29.84
C ALA A 99 -15.43 -25.27 -31.22
N GLU A 100 -14.37 -24.49 -31.43
CA GLU A 100 -13.61 -24.48 -32.69
C GLU A 100 -12.57 -25.60 -32.78
N VAL A 101 -11.96 -25.99 -31.66
CA VAL A 101 -10.79 -26.89 -31.65
C VAL A 101 -11.13 -28.31 -31.23
N LEU A 102 -12.14 -28.50 -30.38
CA LEU A 102 -12.44 -29.80 -29.82
C LEU A 102 -13.45 -30.57 -30.67
N LEU A 103 -13.35 -31.91 -30.61
CA LEU A 103 -14.43 -32.76 -31.08
C LEU A 103 -15.66 -32.62 -30.16
N PRO A 104 -16.88 -32.87 -30.64
CA PRO A 104 -18.10 -32.64 -29.87
C PRO A 104 -18.12 -33.29 -28.47
N ALA A 105 -17.58 -34.51 -28.34
CA ALA A 105 -17.50 -35.23 -27.07
C ALA A 105 -16.52 -34.60 -26.06
N GLU A 106 -15.51 -33.88 -26.54
CA GLU A 106 -14.49 -33.21 -25.72
C GLU A 106 -14.98 -31.82 -25.29
N ALA A 107 -15.77 -31.14 -26.13
CA ALA A 107 -16.41 -29.88 -25.78
C ALA A 107 -17.41 -30.03 -24.61
N GLU A 108 -18.18 -31.13 -24.58
CA GLU A 108 -19.17 -31.41 -23.53
C GLU A 108 -18.51 -31.61 -22.15
N GLN A 109 -17.30 -32.21 -22.10
CA GLN A 109 -16.53 -32.32 -20.85
C GLN A 109 -16.03 -30.98 -20.33
N VAL A 110 -15.66 -30.06 -21.23
CA VAL A 110 -15.21 -28.71 -20.84
C VAL A 110 -16.36 -27.91 -20.24
N GLU A 111 -17.57 -27.99 -20.81
CA GLU A 111 -18.77 -27.37 -20.20
C GLU A 111 -19.05 -27.89 -18.79
N LEU A 112 -18.99 -29.21 -18.60
CA LEU A 112 -19.22 -29.83 -17.30
C LEU A 112 -18.19 -29.40 -16.25
N SER A 113 -16.94 -29.18 -16.65
CA SER A 113 -15.85 -28.79 -15.74
C SER A 113 -15.91 -27.33 -15.27
N GLN A 114 -16.66 -26.45 -15.95
CA GLN A 114 -16.74 -25.02 -15.61
C GLN A 114 -17.97 -24.65 -14.76
N ASN A 115 -18.90 -25.58 -14.54
CA ASN A 115 -20.12 -25.40 -13.73
C ASN A 115 -19.98 -25.89 -12.27
N LEU A 116 -18.77 -26.26 -11.84
CA LEU A 116 -18.39 -26.63 -10.46
C LEU A 116 -17.57 -25.52 -9.80
#